data_AF-A0A836Q0N5-F1
#
_entry.id   AF-A0A836Q0N5-F1
#
_cell.length_a   1.000
_cell.length_b   1.000
_cell.length_c   1.000
_cell.angle_alpha   90.00
_cell.angle_beta   90.00
_cell.angle_gamma   90.00
#
_symmetry.space_group_name_H-M   'P 1'
#
loop_
_entity.id
_entity.type
_entity.pdbx_description
1 polymer ?
#
loop_
_entity_poly.entity_id
_entity_poly.type
_entity_poly.pdbx_seq_one_letter_code
_entity_poly.pdbx_strand_id
1 'polypeptide(L)'
;MTTTSVNIRVPEHTCHAIACGKPVTPKVLMCRKHWGMVPKDLQIGVWQTYRPGQEKTKVVTREYMEARRKAIVAVAEKENIEIPRIYATPI
;
A
#
# COMPACT_ATOMS: atom_id res chain seq x y z
N MET A 1 32.16 29.08 1.82
CA MET A 1 31.32 28.20 2.66
C MET A 1 30.39 27.43 1.73
N THR A 2 30.85 26.28 1.21
CA THR A 2 30.06 25.46 0.29
C THR A 2 29.19 24.50 1.09
N THR A 3 27.90 24.80 1.19
CA THR A 3 26.92 23.92 1.84
C THR A 3 26.72 22.70 0.94
N THR A 4 27.36 21.58 1.29
CA THR A 4 27.08 20.29 0.67
C THR A 4 25.68 19.86 1.08
N SER A 5 24.69 20.12 0.24
CA SER A 5 23.35 19.57 0.39
C SER A 5 23.42 18.05 0.25
N VAL A 6 23.31 17.35 1.37
CA VAL A 6 23.16 15.90 1.41
C VAL A 6 21.84 15.54 0.75
N ASN A 7 21.90 14.86 -0.40
CA ASN A 7 20.72 14.37 -1.09
C ASN A 7 20.24 13.09 -0.41
N ILE A 8 19.42 13.25 0.63
CA ILE A 8 18.85 12.12 1.39
C ILE A 8 17.79 11.43 0.52
N ARG A 9 18.14 10.28 -0.06
CA ARG A 9 17.16 9.41 -0.75
C ARG A 9 16.27 8.75 0.30
N VAL A 10 15.04 9.26 0.46
CA VAL A 10 14.00 8.56 1.20
C VAL A 10 13.66 7.27 0.43
N PRO A 11 13.60 6.09 1.08
CA PRO A 11 13.22 4.85 0.38
C PRO A 11 11.91 5.06 -0.37
N GLU A 12 11.92 4.82 -1.68
CA GLU A 12 10.75 5.04 -2.51
C GLU A 12 9.66 4.03 -2.11
N HIS A 13 8.61 4.51 -1.46
CA HIS A 13 7.41 3.72 -1.23
C HIS A 13 6.65 3.68 -2.54
N THR A 14 6.42 2.48 -3.08
CA THR A 14 5.71 2.31 -4.34
C THR A 14 4.29 1.86 -4.08
N CYS A 15 3.44 2.07 -5.08
CA CYS A 15 2.08 1.54 -5.10
C CYS A 15 2.07 0.04 -4.76
N HIS A 16 1.16 -0.39 -3.90
CA HIS A 16 1.05 -1.80 -3.53
C HIS A 16 0.21 -2.67 -4.48
N ALA A 17 -0.40 -2.09 -5.53
CA ALA A 17 -1.01 -2.89 -6.59
C ALA A 17 0.09 -3.73 -7.27
N ILE A 18 -0.21 -5.01 -7.53
CA ILE A 18 0.75 -5.96 -8.10
C ILE A 18 1.22 -5.43 -9.47
N ALA A 19 2.53 -5.50 -9.72
CA ALA A 19 3.21 -4.97 -10.91
C ALA A 19 3.15 -3.44 -11.09
N CYS A 20 2.66 -2.67 -10.12
CA CYS A 20 2.68 -1.20 -10.18
C CYS A 20 3.93 -0.61 -9.49
N GLY A 21 4.86 -0.06 -10.27
CA GLY A 21 6.08 0.59 -9.75
C GLY A 21 5.93 2.08 -9.41
N LYS A 22 4.71 2.64 -9.44
CA LYS A 22 4.52 4.09 -9.28
C LYS A 22 4.91 4.57 -7.87
N PRO A 23 5.80 5.57 -7.72
CA PRO A 23 6.11 6.16 -6.42
C PRO A 23 4.88 6.80 -5.78
N VAL A 24 4.69 6.57 -4.49
CA VAL A 24 3.63 7.17 -3.67
C VAL A 24 4.20 7.53 -2.29
N THR A 25 3.49 8.38 -1.54
CA THR A 25 3.94 8.68 -0.16
C THR A 25 3.70 7.49 0.77
N PRO A 26 4.52 7.27 1.82
CA PRO A 26 4.36 6.13 2.75
C PRO A 26 2.99 5.98 3.43
N LYS A 27 2.20 7.07 3.49
CA LYS A 27 0.85 7.08 4.06
C LYS A 27 -0.21 6.52 3.10
N VAL A 28 0.14 6.32 1.84
CA VAL A 28 -0.78 5.95 0.77
C VAL A 28 -0.51 4.51 0.37
N LEU A 29 -1.55 3.67 0.45
CA LEU A 29 -1.42 2.25 0.10
C LEU A 29 -1.20 2.04 -1.41
N MET A 30 -1.88 2.81 -2.26
CA MET A 30 -1.83 2.66 -3.72
C MET A 30 -1.92 4.02 -4.41
N CYS A 31 -1.43 4.11 -5.64
CA CYS A 31 -1.61 5.33 -6.43
C CYS A 31 -3.10 5.62 -6.67
N ARG A 32 -3.44 6.88 -6.99
CA ARG A 32 -4.85 7.31 -7.16
C ARG A 32 -5.68 6.41 -8.08
N LYS A 33 -5.10 5.94 -9.20
CA LYS A 33 -5.76 5.03 -10.14
C LYS A 33 -6.17 3.73 -9.44
N HIS A 34 -5.20 3.03 -8.86
CA HIS A 34 -5.41 1.73 -8.22
C HIS A 34 -6.22 1.82 -6.95
N TRP A 35 -6.03 2.87 -6.14
CA TRP A 35 -6.90 3.11 -5.00
C TRP A 35 -8.36 3.29 -5.41
N GLY A 36 -8.63 3.98 -6.54
CA GLY A 36 -9.97 4.11 -7.10
C GLY A 36 -10.58 2.81 -7.61
N MET A 37 -9.77 1.77 -7.87
CA MET A 37 -10.26 0.45 -8.26
C MET A 37 -10.71 -0.39 -7.06
N VAL A 38 -10.21 -0.10 -5.85
CA VAL A 38 -10.56 -0.83 -4.64
C VAL A 38 -12.06 -0.65 -4.34
N PRO A 39 -12.85 -1.72 -4.15
CA PRO A 39 -14.24 -1.65 -3.69
C PRO A 39 -14.41 -0.78 -2.43
N LYS A 40 -15.53 -0.06 -2.33
CA LYS A 40 -15.69 1.00 -1.32
C LYS A 40 -15.66 0.47 0.11
N ASP A 41 -16.25 -0.68 0.34
CA ASP A 41 -16.22 -1.43 1.61
C ASP A 41 -14.79 -1.78 2.03
N LEU A 42 -13.96 -2.26 1.10
CA LEU A 42 -12.55 -2.54 1.36
C LEU A 42 -11.74 -1.26 1.61
N GLN A 43 -12.03 -0.17 0.90
CA GLN A 43 -11.42 1.13 1.19
C GLN A 43 -11.70 1.57 2.63
N ILE A 44 -12.95 1.44 3.07
CA ILE A 44 -13.37 1.76 4.44
C ILE A 44 -12.64 0.86 5.44
N GLY A 45 -12.57 -0.45 5.20
CA GLY A 45 -11.87 -1.39 6.09
C GLY A 45 -10.39 -1.06 6.26
N VAL A 46 -9.70 -0.68 5.19
CA VAL A 46 -8.30 -0.23 5.27
C VAL A 46 -8.18 1.04 6.11
N TRP A 47 -9.04 2.03 5.89
CA TRP A 47 -8.98 3.29 6.65
C TRP A 47 -9.39 3.15 8.12
N GLN A 48 -10.34 2.28 8.44
CA GLN A 48 -10.76 1.98 9.82
C GLN A 48 -9.65 1.31 10.63
N THR A 49 -8.81 0.51 9.97
CA THR A 49 -7.71 -0.22 10.62
C THR A 49 -6.37 0.52 10.56
N TYR A 50 -6.26 1.52 9.68
CA TYR A 50 -5.07 2.37 9.56
C TYR A 50 -4.89 3.27 10.78
N ARG A 51 -3.69 3.25 11.36
CA ARG A 51 -3.30 4.16 12.44
C ARG A 51 -2.26 5.17 11.92
N PRO A 52 -2.54 6.49 11.96
CA PRO A 52 -1.54 7.50 11.59
C PRO A 52 -0.23 7.30 12.34
N GLY A 53 0.89 7.25 11.62
CA GLY A 53 2.22 6.97 12.18
C GLY A 53 2.68 5.52 12.00
N GLN A 54 1.79 4.57 11.66
CA GLN A 54 2.18 3.18 11.39
C GLN A 54 3.12 3.07 10.19
N GLU A 55 3.04 4.00 9.24
CA GLU A 55 3.95 4.07 8.10
C GLU A 55 5.39 4.40 8.51
N LYS A 56 5.56 5.02 9.69
CA LYS A 56 6.85 5.37 10.28
C LYS A 56 7.35 4.29 11.23
N THR A 57 6.50 3.85 12.16
CA THR A 57 6.87 2.85 13.19
C THR A 57 7.02 1.45 12.61
N LYS A 58 6.41 1.17 11.45
CA LYS A 58 6.30 -0.17 10.84
C LYS A 58 5.60 -1.20 11.73
N VAL A 59 4.92 -0.74 12.77
CA VAL A 59 4.07 -1.56 13.65
C VAL A 59 2.64 -1.42 13.17
N VAL A 60 2.12 -2.48 12.54
CA VAL A 60 0.75 -2.54 12.02
C VAL A 60 -0.01 -3.67 12.70
N THR A 61 -1.33 -3.55 12.78
CA THR A 61 -2.17 -4.61 13.34
C THR A 61 -2.46 -5.69 12.30
N ARG A 62 -2.86 -6.87 12.77
CA ARG A 62 -3.27 -7.98 11.89
C ARG A 62 -4.48 -7.60 11.04
N GLU A 63 -5.41 -6.83 11.60
CA GLU A 63 -6.61 -6.36 10.91
C GLU A 63 -6.24 -5.42 9.75
N TYR A 64 -5.26 -4.52 9.95
CA TYR A 64 -4.75 -3.68 8.87
C TYR A 64 -4.08 -4.52 7.77
N MET A 65 -3.29 -5.52 8.16
CA MET A 65 -2.63 -6.40 7.20
C MET A 65 -3.63 -7.17 6.33
N GLU A 66 -4.70 -7.67 6.94
CA GLU A 66 -5.77 -8.39 6.23
C GLU A 66 -6.59 -7.44 5.33
N ALA A 67 -6.95 -6.25 5.81
CA ALA A 67 -7.64 -5.24 5.01
C ALA A 67 -6.79 -4.81 3.80
N ARG A 68 -5.50 -4.56 4.03
CA ARG A 68 -4.51 -4.28 2.98
C ARG A 68 -4.42 -5.42 1.96
N ARG A 69 -4.33 -6.67 2.41
CA ARG A 69 -4.26 -7.85 1.53
C ARG A 69 -5.49 -7.92 0.62
N LYS A 70 -6.69 -7.80 1.19
CA LYS A 70 -7.95 -7.81 0.43
C LYS A 70 -8.00 -6.70 -0.62
N ALA A 71 -7.56 -5.49 -0.28
CA ALA A 71 -7.49 -4.38 -1.23
C ALA A 71 -6.53 -4.66 -2.40
N ILE A 72 -5.35 -5.25 -2.14
CA ILE A 72 -4.37 -5.62 -3.18
C ILE A 72 -4.94 -6.69 -4.11
N VAL A 73 -5.55 -7.73 -3.55
CA VAL A 73 -6.19 -8.82 -4.31
C VAL A 73 -7.30 -8.28 -5.21
N ALA A 74 -8.19 -7.43 -4.68
CA ALA A 74 -9.30 -6.88 -5.45
C ALA A 74 -8.86 -6.05 -6.66
N VAL A 75 -7.71 -5.38 -6.59
CA VAL A 75 -7.14 -4.65 -7.73
C VAL A 75 -6.54 -5.62 -8.75
N ALA A 76 -5.83 -6.65 -8.29
CA ALA A 76 -5.25 -7.67 -9.17
C ALA A 76 -6.32 -8.43 -9.95
N GLU A 77 -7.45 -8.78 -9.31
CA GLU A 77 -8.60 -9.40 -9.97
C GLU A 77 -9.18 -8.49 -11.07
N LYS A 78 -9.32 -7.19 -10.81
CA LYS A 78 -9.81 -6.21 -11.81
C LYS A 78 -8.84 -6.00 -12.97
N GLU A 79 -7.53 -6.14 -12.72
CA GLU A 79 -6.49 -6.03 -13.75
C GLU A 79 -6.18 -7.39 -14.40
N ASN A 80 -6.86 -8.47 -14.00
CA ASN A 80 -6.62 -9.84 -14.45
C ASN A 80 -5.15 -10.27 -14.30
N ILE A 81 -4.53 -9.89 -13.17
CA ILE A 81 -3.16 -10.21 -12.82
C ILE A 81 -3.15 -11.43 -11.89
N GLU A 82 -2.24 -12.37 -12.14
CA GLU A 82 -2.04 -13.51 -11.25
C GLU A 82 -1.66 -13.05 -9.84
N ILE A 83 -2.35 -13.58 -8.82
CA ILE A 83 -2.14 -13.21 -7.42
C ILE A 83 -1.01 -14.08 -6.85
N PRO A 84 0.14 -13.50 -6.44
CA PRO A 84 1.20 -14.24 -5.79
C PRO A 84 0.71 -14.96 -4.52
N ARG A 85 1.26 -16.15 -4.25
CA ARG A 85 0.89 -16.99 -3.09
C ARG A 85 0.88 -16.23 -1.76
N ILE A 86 1.78 -15.27 -1.57
CA ILE A 86 1.87 -14.42 -0.37
C ILE A 86 0.58 -13.61 -0.09
N TYR A 87 -0.27 -13.39 -1.09
CA TYR A 87 -1.56 -12.72 -0.94
C TYR A 87 -2.75 -13.69 -1.01
N ALA A 88 -2.52 -14.95 -1.42
CA ALA A 88 -3.55 -15.97 -1.54
C ALA A 88 -3.93 -16.64 -0.20
N THR A 89 -3.10 -16.51 0.84
CA THR A 89 -3.35 -17.08 2.17
C THR A 89 -3.80 -15.99 3.16
N PRO A 90 -4.82 -16.24 4.01
CA PRO A 90 -5.18 -15.35 5.10
C PRO A 90 -4.03 -15.14 6.10
N ILE A 91 -3.99 -13.97 6.73
CA ILE A 91 -2.95 -13.54 7.70
C ILE A 91 -3.38 -13.79 9.15
#